data_AF-A0A7C0XHD9-F1
#
_entry.id   AF-A0A7C0XHD9-F1
#
_cell.length_a   1.000
_cell.length_b   1.000
_cell.length_c   1.000
_cell.angle_alpha   90.00
_cell.angle_beta   90.00
_cell.angle_gamma   90.00
#
_symmetry.space_group_name_H-M   'P 1'
#
loop_
_entity.id
_entity.type
_entity.pdbx_description
1 polymer ?
#
loop_
_entity_poly.entity_id
_entity_poly.type
_entity_poly.pdbx_seq_one_letter_code
_entity_poly.pdbx_strand_id
1 'polypeptide(L)'
;MRKVDKFKERLQYRASRFIIDLILILFLLIATSVIPPLFHIKITGFELEPVCYVSWYVGIGITVVIILVVLRMFYDIRGGLWSIIDILFVKRSKELKLGLKRVSEDIIRIIFVVIIAYLTIGIVEGIPFAGDALKFLVGISAFIFFAYYLYDMSTTIYYMIEKRTEKIADWVIDLAREKEKTKKG
;
A
#
# COMPACT_ATOMS: atom_id res chain seq x y z
N MET A 1 -10.34 -33.11 1.97
CA MET A 1 -9.58 -32.02 1.32
C MET A 1 -9.02 -31.08 2.38
N ARG A 2 -7.70 -30.93 2.50
CA ARG A 2 -7.06 -30.21 3.62
C ARG A 2 -7.28 -28.71 3.49
N LYS A 3 -7.46 -28.03 4.63
CA LYS A 3 -7.52 -26.55 4.76
C LYS A 3 -6.38 -25.82 4.01
N VAL A 4 -5.24 -26.50 3.84
CA VAL A 4 -4.03 -25.99 3.18
C VAL A 4 -4.18 -25.89 1.65
N ASP A 5 -4.90 -26.82 1.01
CA ASP A 5 -5.04 -26.82 -0.46
C ASP A 5 -5.96 -25.69 -0.93
N LYS A 6 -7.10 -25.50 -0.24
CA LYS A 6 -8.01 -24.35 -0.45
C LYS A 6 -7.35 -23.00 -0.15
N PHE A 7 -6.26 -22.97 0.61
CA PHE A 7 -5.51 -21.75 0.89
C PHE A 7 -4.51 -21.46 -0.21
N LYS A 8 -3.72 -22.45 -0.62
CA LYS A 8 -2.76 -22.32 -1.73
C LYS A 8 -3.47 -21.84 -2.99
N GLU A 9 -4.65 -22.38 -3.28
CA GLU A 9 -5.50 -21.96 -4.40
C GLU A 9 -5.98 -20.51 -4.27
N ARG A 10 -6.44 -20.08 -3.08
CA ARG A 10 -6.85 -18.68 -2.82
C ARG A 10 -5.69 -17.70 -2.91
N LEU A 11 -4.50 -18.09 -2.46
CA LEU A 11 -3.31 -17.24 -2.50
C LEU A 11 -2.73 -17.16 -3.91
N GLN A 12 -2.71 -18.27 -4.63
CA GLN A 12 -2.35 -18.32 -6.04
C GLN A 12 -3.31 -17.47 -6.88
N TYR A 13 -4.61 -17.51 -6.58
CA TYR A 13 -5.60 -16.67 -7.26
C TYR A 13 -5.39 -15.18 -6.98
N ARG A 14 -5.13 -14.79 -5.72
CA ARG A 14 -4.84 -13.39 -5.35
C ARG A 14 -3.52 -12.89 -5.91
N ALA A 15 -2.47 -13.72 -5.86
CA ALA A 15 -1.17 -13.40 -6.44
C ALA A 15 -1.26 -13.27 -7.97
N SER A 16 -1.99 -14.17 -8.62
CA SER A 16 -2.26 -14.09 -10.06
C SER A 16 -3.01 -12.81 -10.43
N ARG A 17 -4.07 -12.46 -9.68
CA ARG A 17 -4.78 -11.18 -9.86
C ARG A 17 -3.89 -9.97 -9.67
N PHE A 18 -3.05 -9.97 -8.63
CA PHE A 18 -2.07 -8.90 -8.41
C PHE A 18 -1.12 -8.72 -9.61
N ILE A 19 -0.61 -9.83 -10.15
CA ILE A 19 0.26 -9.80 -11.33
C ILE A 19 -0.50 -9.25 -12.53
N ILE A 20 -1.75 -9.66 -12.74
CA ILE A 20 -2.60 -9.16 -13.82
C ILE A 20 -2.85 -7.66 -13.65
N ASP A 21 -3.19 -7.19 -12.45
CA ASP A 21 -3.41 -5.77 -12.16
C ASP A 21 -2.12 -4.96 -12.39
N LEU A 22 -0.96 -5.49 -12.00
CA LEU A 22 0.34 -4.86 -12.26
C LEU A 22 0.63 -4.76 -13.77
N ILE A 23 0.38 -5.83 -14.52
CA ILE A 23 0.54 -5.84 -15.98
C ILE A 23 -0.44 -4.83 -16.61
N LEU A 24 -1.67 -4.77 -16.14
CA LEU A 24 -2.67 -3.82 -16.61
C LEU A 24 -2.26 -2.38 -16.33
N ILE A 25 -1.75 -2.08 -15.14
CA ILE A 25 -1.22 -0.74 -14.80
C ILE A 25 -0.07 -0.37 -15.72
N LEU A 26 0.89 -1.29 -15.93
CA LEU A 26 2.02 -1.04 -16.83
C LEU A 26 1.55 -0.78 -18.26
N PHE A 27 0.62 -1.59 -18.76
CA PHE A 27 0.02 -1.43 -20.08
C PHE A 27 -0.70 -0.07 -20.19
N LEU A 28 -1.51 0.30 -19.19
CA LEU A 28 -2.21 1.58 -19.18
C LEU A 28 -1.24 2.77 -19.08
N LEU A 29 -0.16 2.66 -18.32
CA LEU A 29 0.88 3.69 -18.27
C LEU A 29 1.54 3.88 -19.64
N ILE A 30 1.88 2.80 -20.34
CA ILE A 30 2.37 2.90 -21.72
C ILE A 30 1.30 3.55 -22.60
N ALA A 31 0.04 3.15 -22.45
CA ALA A 31 -1.08 3.72 -23.18
C ALA A 31 -1.25 5.23 -22.93
N THR A 32 -0.99 5.75 -21.72
CA THR A 32 -1.02 7.21 -21.45
C THR A 32 0.01 7.99 -22.25
N SER A 33 1.13 7.38 -22.65
CA SER A 33 2.14 8.04 -23.48
C SER A 33 1.87 7.93 -24.98
N VAL A 34 1.14 6.90 -25.41
CA VAL A 34 0.93 6.60 -26.84
C VAL A 34 -0.44 7.05 -27.34
N ILE A 35 -1.51 6.86 -26.56
CA ILE A 35 -2.89 7.09 -27.02
C ILE A 35 -3.26 8.58 -27.03
N PRO A 36 -3.04 9.37 -25.96
CA PRO A 36 -3.40 10.79 -25.96
C PRO A 36 -2.83 11.59 -27.14
N PRO A 37 -1.55 11.46 -27.53
CA PRO A 37 -1.00 12.19 -28.67
C PRO A 37 -1.70 11.92 -30.01
N LEU A 38 -2.34 10.76 -30.18
CA LEU A 38 -3.09 10.43 -31.41
C LEU A 38 -4.34 11.30 -31.60
N PHE A 39 -4.84 11.91 -30.53
CA PHE A 39 -6.06 12.73 -30.51
C PHE A 39 -5.75 14.21 -30.29
N HIS A 40 -4.81 14.76 -31.06
CA HIS A 40 -4.42 16.18 -30.97
C HIS A 40 -5.39 17.13 -31.68
N ILE A 41 -6.68 16.99 -31.34
CA ILE A 41 -7.78 17.77 -31.90
C ILE A 41 -8.14 18.87 -30.89
N LYS A 42 -8.16 20.12 -31.36
CA LYS A 42 -8.55 21.27 -30.54
C LYS A 42 -10.07 21.37 -30.46
N ILE A 43 -10.61 21.46 -29.25
CA ILE A 43 -12.04 21.66 -28.99
C ILE A 43 -12.34 23.14 -29.20
N THR A 44 -13.30 23.44 -30.06
CA THR A 44 -13.75 24.81 -30.32
C THR A 44 -14.41 25.40 -29.07
N GLY A 45 -14.07 26.65 -28.71
CA GLY A 45 -14.60 27.35 -27.53
C GLY A 45 -13.73 27.27 -26.27
N PHE A 46 -12.62 26.52 -26.28
CA PHE A 46 -11.63 26.49 -25.20
C PHE A 46 -10.26 26.98 -25.70
N GLU A 47 -9.68 27.97 -25.02
CA GLU A 47 -8.39 28.58 -25.41
C GLU A 47 -7.21 28.20 -24.52
N LEU A 48 -7.48 27.60 -23.35
CA LEU A 48 -6.43 27.19 -22.41
C LEU A 48 -5.75 25.88 -22.85
N GLU A 49 -4.54 25.98 -23.38
CA GLU A 49 -3.66 24.83 -23.61
C GLU A 49 -3.05 24.34 -22.28
N PRO A 50 -2.97 23.02 -22.00
CA PRO A 50 -3.33 21.89 -22.88
C PRO A 50 -4.78 21.42 -22.74
N VAL A 51 -5.60 22.03 -21.88
CA VAL A 51 -6.99 21.63 -21.60
C VAL A 51 -7.88 21.68 -22.85
N CYS A 52 -7.57 22.54 -23.82
CA CYS A 52 -8.32 22.64 -25.07
C CYS A 52 -8.16 21.45 -26.01
N TYR A 53 -7.27 20.49 -25.74
CA TYR A 53 -7.07 19.32 -26.59
C TYR A 53 -7.81 18.09 -26.08
N VAL A 54 -8.44 17.34 -27.00
CA VAL A 54 -9.06 16.04 -26.70
C VAL A 54 -8.06 15.07 -26.05
N SER A 55 -6.79 15.14 -26.46
CA SER A 55 -5.70 14.37 -25.87
C SER A 55 -5.62 14.49 -24.34
N TRP A 56 -5.83 15.69 -23.79
CA TRP A 56 -5.78 15.93 -22.35
C TRP A 56 -6.86 15.14 -21.60
N TYR A 57 -8.10 15.18 -22.10
CA TYR A 57 -9.21 14.42 -21.52
C TYR A 57 -9.02 12.91 -21.64
N VAL A 58 -8.48 12.43 -22.75
CA VAL A 58 -8.14 11.01 -22.93
C VAL A 58 -7.07 10.59 -21.92
N GLY A 59 -6.03 11.40 -21.73
CA GLY A 59 -4.97 11.15 -20.74
C GLY A 59 -5.51 11.08 -19.31
N ILE A 60 -6.38 12.01 -18.92
CA ILE A 60 -7.06 11.98 -17.61
C ILE A 60 -7.94 10.75 -17.47
N GLY A 61 -8.72 10.40 -18.50
CA GLY A 61 -9.58 9.22 -18.49
C GLY A 61 -8.80 7.95 -18.21
N ILE A 62 -7.67 7.74 -18.91
CA ILE A 62 -6.78 6.59 -18.67
C ILE A 62 -6.20 6.65 -17.25
N THR A 63 -5.78 7.83 -16.78
CA THR A 63 -5.22 7.98 -15.42
C THR A 63 -6.24 7.65 -14.32
N VAL A 64 -7.51 8.03 -14.49
CA VAL A 64 -8.59 7.65 -13.58
C VAL A 64 -8.78 6.13 -13.56
N VAL A 65 -8.74 5.47 -14.71
CA VAL A 65 -8.79 4.00 -14.77
C VAL A 65 -7.60 3.38 -14.04
N ILE A 66 -6.38 3.91 -14.20
CA ILE A 66 -5.19 3.46 -13.45
C ILE A 66 -5.43 3.57 -11.95
N ILE A 67 -5.95 4.70 -11.46
CA ILE A 67 -6.25 4.90 -10.03
C ILE A 67 -7.23 3.85 -9.52
N LEU A 68 -8.28 3.51 -10.29
CA LEU A 68 -9.24 2.47 -9.93
C LEU A 68 -8.61 1.07 -9.88
N VAL A 69 -7.74 0.74 -10.83
CA VAL A 69 -7.01 -0.54 -10.84
C VAL A 69 -6.06 -0.62 -9.64
N VAL A 70 -5.34 0.46 -9.34
CA VAL A 70 -4.48 0.58 -8.17
C VAL A 70 -5.29 0.34 -6.89
N LEU A 71 -6.40 1.07 -6.69
CA LEU A 71 -7.28 0.89 -5.53
C LEU A 71 -7.72 -0.57 -5.31
N ARG A 72 -8.07 -1.25 -6.40
CA ARG A 72 -8.42 -2.66 -6.37
C ARG A 72 -7.24 -3.56 -6.01
N MET A 73 -6.08 -3.32 -6.63
CA MET A 73 -4.84 -4.05 -6.37
C MET A 73 -4.44 -3.94 -4.89
N PHE A 74 -4.63 -2.77 -4.29
CA PHE A 74 -4.41 -2.54 -2.86
C PHE A 74 -5.28 -3.42 -1.95
N TYR A 75 -6.55 -3.61 -2.30
CA TYR A 75 -7.46 -4.49 -1.57
C TYR A 75 -6.99 -5.96 -1.64
N ASP A 76 -6.57 -6.41 -2.83
CA ASP A 76 -6.09 -7.78 -3.05
C ASP A 76 -4.76 -8.05 -2.30
N ILE A 77 -3.81 -7.11 -2.32
CA ILE A 77 -2.55 -7.17 -1.56
C ILE A 77 -2.83 -7.29 -0.07
N ARG A 78 -3.67 -6.40 0.48
CA ARG A 78 -4.01 -6.38 1.91
C ARG A 78 -4.58 -7.71 2.35
N GLY A 79 -5.54 -8.24 1.60
CA GLY A 79 -6.12 -9.54 1.87
C GLY A 79 -5.09 -10.68 1.78
N GLY A 80 -4.19 -10.64 0.80
CA GLY A 80 -3.11 -11.61 0.62
C GLY A 80 -2.15 -11.63 1.81
N LEU A 81 -1.63 -10.46 2.20
CA LEU A 81 -0.73 -10.27 3.34
C LEU A 81 -1.34 -10.77 4.64
N TRP A 82 -2.60 -10.42 4.92
CA TRP A 82 -3.30 -10.94 6.09
C TRP A 82 -3.39 -12.46 6.11
N SER A 83 -3.67 -13.06 4.95
CA SER A 83 -3.76 -14.52 4.80
C SER A 83 -2.41 -15.18 5.09
N ILE A 84 -1.30 -14.58 4.62
CA ILE A 84 0.06 -15.05 4.89
C ILE A 84 0.37 -14.94 6.39
N ILE A 85 0.10 -13.78 7.01
CA ILE A 85 0.32 -13.56 8.45
C ILE A 85 -0.52 -14.55 9.27
N ASP A 86 -1.78 -14.77 8.88
CA ASP A 86 -2.67 -15.72 9.53
C ASP A 86 -2.06 -17.11 9.59
N ILE A 87 -1.40 -17.57 8.51
CA ILE A 87 -0.77 -18.90 8.43
C ILE A 87 0.56 -18.97 9.15
N LEU A 88 1.48 -18.05 8.86
CA LEU A 88 2.82 -18.07 9.45
C LEU A 88 2.78 -17.95 10.97
N PHE A 89 1.76 -17.28 11.50
CA PHE A 89 1.62 -17.00 12.92
C PHE A 89 0.41 -17.70 13.55
N VAL A 90 -0.16 -18.74 12.93
CA VAL A 90 -1.27 -19.54 13.50
C VAL A 90 -0.98 -19.98 14.95
N LYS A 91 0.25 -20.41 15.21
CA LYS A 91 0.68 -20.94 16.52
C LYS A 91 1.30 -19.88 17.46
N ARG A 92 1.46 -18.63 17.02
CA ARG A 92 2.05 -17.56 17.82
C ARG A 92 0.96 -16.72 18.50
N SER A 93 1.35 -15.97 19.53
CA SER A 93 0.44 -15.09 20.30
C SER A 93 -0.41 -14.20 19.39
N LYS A 94 -1.72 -14.12 19.71
CA LYS A 94 -2.72 -13.28 19.04
C LYS A 94 -2.28 -11.81 18.95
N GLU A 95 -1.54 -11.33 19.94
CA GLU A 95 -1.03 -9.95 20.00
C GLU A 95 -0.02 -9.66 18.89
N LEU A 96 0.96 -10.56 18.69
CA LEU A 96 1.97 -10.41 17.64
C LEU A 96 1.33 -10.46 16.24
N LYS A 97 0.33 -11.33 16.08
CA LYS A 97 -0.42 -11.47 14.84
C LYS A 97 -1.17 -10.19 14.49
N LEU A 98 -1.84 -9.58 15.47
CA LEU A 98 -2.54 -8.30 15.29
C LEU A 98 -1.56 -7.17 14.99
N GLY A 99 -0.44 -7.09 15.72
CA GLY A 99 0.61 -6.09 15.48
C GLY A 99 1.21 -6.20 14.07
N LEU A 100 1.54 -7.41 13.61
CA LEU A 100 2.05 -7.63 12.25
C LEU A 100 1.03 -7.25 11.17
N LYS A 101 -0.25 -7.58 11.37
CA LYS A 101 -1.30 -7.15 10.44
C LYS A 101 -1.37 -5.63 10.37
N ARG A 102 -1.30 -4.94 11.52
CA ARG A 102 -1.31 -3.48 11.58
C ARG A 102 -0.10 -2.87 10.88
N VAL A 103 1.12 -3.32 11.20
CA VAL A 103 2.35 -2.87 10.52
C VAL A 103 2.27 -3.11 9.02
N SER A 104 1.76 -4.27 8.58
CA SER A 104 1.58 -4.55 7.15
C SER A 104 0.58 -3.60 6.50
N GLU A 105 -0.50 -3.22 7.20
CA GLU A 105 -1.44 -2.21 6.70
C GLU A 105 -0.80 -0.84 6.57
N ASP A 106 0.01 -0.43 7.53
CA ASP A 106 0.65 0.89 7.49
C ASP A 106 1.68 0.96 6.36
N ILE A 107 2.46 -0.11 6.13
CA ILE A 107 3.34 -0.22 4.95
C ILE A 107 2.54 -0.11 3.66
N ILE A 108 1.42 -0.84 3.56
CA ILE A 108 0.54 -0.78 2.39
C ILE A 108 0.02 0.66 2.20
N ARG A 109 -0.46 1.32 3.26
CA ARG A 109 -0.96 2.71 3.19
C ARG A 109 0.13 3.69 2.75
N ILE A 110 1.36 3.51 3.23
CA ILE A 110 2.52 4.33 2.80
C ILE A 110 2.74 4.18 1.29
N ILE A 111 2.80 2.95 0.78
CA ILE A 111 2.99 2.70 -0.66
C ILE A 111 1.82 3.30 -1.45
N PHE A 112 0.59 3.18 -0.93
CA PHE A 112 -0.60 3.74 -1.56
C PHE A 112 -0.52 5.27 -1.70
N VAL A 113 -0.17 5.96 -0.61
CA VAL A 113 -0.03 7.42 -0.61
C VAL A 113 0.99 7.86 -1.67
N VAL A 114 2.13 7.18 -1.76
CA VAL A 114 3.17 7.50 -2.74
C VAL A 114 2.67 7.32 -4.17
N ILE A 115 2.00 6.21 -4.47
CA ILE A 115 1.46 5.94 -5.82
C ILE A 115 0.38 6.95 -6.19
N ILE A 116 -0.56 7.24 -5.27
CA ILE A 116 -1.61 8.22 -5.53
C ILE A 116 -1.03 9.62 -5.72
N ALA A 117 -0.04 10.01 -4.92
CA ALA A 117 0.64 11.29 -5.09
C ALA A 117 1.28 11.41 -6.47
N TYR A 118 2.00 10.37 -6.91
CA TYR A 118 2.62 10.31 -8.24
C TYR A 118 1.58 10.43 -9.37
N LEU A 119 0.50 9.66 -9.30
CA LEU A 119 -0.57 9.71 -10.30
C LEU A 119 -1.29 11.06 -10.32
N THR A 120 -1.51 11.64 -9.14
CA THR A 120 -2.15 12.95 -8.99
C THR A 120 -1.27 14.07 -9.54
N ILE A 121 0.05 14.01 -9.32
CA ILE A 121 1.01 14.93 -9.91
C ILE A 121 0.88 14.91 -11.44
N GLY A 122 0.87 13.73 -12.06
CA GLY A 122 0.71 13.60 -13.52
C GLY A 122 -0.55 14.27 -14.09
N ILE A 123 -1.66 14.27 -13.34
CA ILE A 123 -2.89 14.98 -13.71
C ILE A 123 -2.69 16.50 -13.58
N VAL A 124 -2.11 16.91 -12.46
CA VAL A 124 -1.94 18.31 -12.08
C VAL A 124 -0.91 19.04 -12.95
N GLU A 125 0.13 18.35 -13.45
CA GLU A 125 1.12 18.97 -14.34
C GLU A 125 0.50 19.53 -15.62
N GLY A 126 -0.64 18.97 -16.05
CA GLY A 126 -1.37 19.42 -17.22
C GLY A 126 -2.25 20.65 -16.99
N ILE A 127 -2.26 21.26 -15.80
CA ILE A 127 -3.11 22.43 -15.48
C ILE A 127 -2.32 23.74 -15.61
N PRO A 128 -2.69 24.64 -16.53
CA PRO A 128 -2.04 25.94 -16.70
C PRO A 128 -2.20 26.82 -15.47
N PHE A 129 -1.20 27.67 -15.18
CA PHE A 129 -1.14 28.66 -14.08
C PHE A 129 -1.16 28.10 -12.64
N ALA A 130 -1.81 26.97 -12.38
CA ALA A 130 -1.93 26.37 -11.05
C ALA A 130 -1.08 25.10 -10.85
N GLY A 131 -0.50 24.54 -11.92
CA GLY A 131 0.22 23.27 -11.89
C GLY A 131 1.27 23.17 -10.80
N ASP A 132 2.20 24.12 -10.70
CA ASP A 132 3.30 24.04 -9.72
C ASP A 132 2.83 24.18 -8.28
N ALA A 133 1.87 25.09 -8.02
CA ALA A 133 1.29 25.26 -6.69
C ALA A 133 0.51 24.00 -6.26
N LEU A 134 -0.27 23.41 -7.16
CA LEU A 134 -1.00 22.17 -6.90
C LEU A 134 -0.05 20.98 -6.72
N LYS A 135 1.04 20.86 -7.50
CA LYS A 135 2.07 19.83 -7.30
C LYS A 135 2.69 19.93 -5.92
N PHE A 136 3.02 21.15 -5.50
CA PHE A 136 3.56 21.41 -4.16
C PHE A 136 2.57 20.98 -3.06
N LEU A 137 1.28 21.32 -3.21
CA LEU A 137 0.23 20.90 -2.27
C LEU A 137 0.06 19.38 -2.22
N VAL A 138 0.09 18.70 -3.36
CA VAL A 138 0.06 17.23 -3.42
C VAL A 138 1.27 16.65 -2.71
N GLY A 139 2.47 17.20 -2.96
CA GLY A 139 3.72 16.76 -2.32
C GLY A 139 3.69 16.93 -0.79
N ILE A 140 3.29 18.11 -0.29
CA ILE A 140 3.12 18.35 1.15
C ILE A 140 2.08 17.40 1.75
N SER A 141 0.93 17.24 1.09
CA SER A 141 -0.12 16.36 1.60
C SER A 141 0.37 14.92 1.70
N ALA A 142 1.03 14.42 0.66
CA ALA A 142 1.63 13.09 0.65
C ALA A 142 2.68 12.93 1.76
N PHE A 143 3.51 13.94 1.99
CA PHE A 143 4.50 13.94 3.07
C PHE A 143 3.86 13.88 4.46
N ILE A 144 2.79 14.66 4.71
CA ILE A 144 2.05 14.63 5.97
C ILE A 144 1.47 13.23 6.21
N PHE A 145 0.81 12.64 5.21
CA PHE A 145 0.28 11.28 5.33
C PHE A 145 1.39 10.24 5.53
N PHE A 146 2.50 10.38 4.81
CA PHE A 146 3.67 9.51 4.98
C PHE A 146 4.20 9.57 6.42
N ALA A 147 4.44 10.77 6.95
CA ALA A 147 4.93 10.97 8.32
C ALA A 147 3.95 10.41 9.36
N TYR A 148 2.65 10.64 9.16
CA TYR A 148 1.60 10.11 10.02
C TYR A 148 1.62 8.57 10.07
N TYR A 149 1.65 7.90 8.93
CA TYR A 149 1.68 6.44 8.89
C TYR A 149 3.00 5.86 9.39
N LEU A 150 4.12 6.54 9.13
CA LEU A 150 5.43 6.15 9.66
C LEU A 150 5.45 6.21 11.20
N TYR A 151 4.85 7.26 11.77
CA TYR A 151 4.71 7.41 13.21
C TYR A 151 3.84 6.30 13.83
N ASP A 152 2.64 6.02 13.28
CA ASP A 152 1.76 4.95 13.79
C ASP A 152 2.43 3.57 13.69
N MET A 153 3.16 3.33 12.60
CA MET A 153 3.93 2.11 12.40
C MET A 153 5.04 1.97 13.45
N SER A 154 5.81 3.04 13.70
CA SER A 154 6.90 3.03 14.68
C SER A 154 6.40 2.72 16.10
N THR A 155 5.28 3.32 16.49
CA THR A 155 4.63 3.11 17.79
C THR A 155 4.16 1.66 17.93
N THR A 156 3.56 1.11 16.86
CA THR A 156 3.11 -0.28 16.84
C THR A 156 4.29 -1.25 16.95
N ILE A 157 5.39 -1.00 16.23
CA ILE A 157 6.59 -1.82 16.29
C ILE A 157 7.21 -1.78 17.69
N TYR A 158 7.33 -0.59 18.28
CA TYR A 158 7.85 -0.42 19.64
C TYR A 158 7.06 -1.26 20.65
N TYR A 159 5.73 -1.15 20.63
CA TYR A 159 4.85 -1.92 21.51
C TYR A 159 5.00 -3.43 21.34
N MET A 160 5.19 -3.91 20.10
CA MET A 160 5.43 -5.34 19.85
C MET A 160 6.76 -5.81 20.44
N ILE A 161 7.81 -4.98 20.35
CA ILE A 161 9.13 -5.28 20.89
C ILE A 161 9.08 -5.28 22.41
N GLU A 162 8.50 -4.25 23.02
CA GLU A 162 8.34 -4.11 24.48
C GLU A 162 7.66 -5.34 25.09
N LYS A 163 6.49 -5.73 24.57
CA LYS A 163 5.79 -6.94 25.01
C LYS A 163 6.56 -8.24 24.86
N ARG A 164 7.50 -8.29 23.91
CA ARG A 164 8.35 -9.47 23.73
C ARG A 164 9.49 -9.47 24.72
N THR A 165 10.09 -8.31 24.97
CA THR A 165 11.12 -8.13 25.97
C THR A 165 10.59 -8.48 27.36
N GLU A 166 9.38 -8.04 27.72
CA GLU A 166 8.72 -8.40 28.98
C GLU A 166 8.55 -9.92 29.13
N LYS A 167 8.00 -10.60 28.12
CA LYS A 167 7.82 -12.06 28.17
C LYS A 167 9.14 -12.84 28.27
N ILE A 168 10.21 -12.32 27.69
CA ILE A 168 11.54 -12.92 27.80
C ILE A 168 12.08 -12.69 29.21
N ALA A 169 11.92 -11.50 29.77
CA ALA A 169 12.34 -11.18 31.13
C ALA A 169 11.61 -12.07 32.16
N ASP A 170 10.29 -12.21 32.04
CA ASP A 170 9.49 -13.08 32.91
C ASP A 170 9.97 -14.54 32.83
N TRP A 171 10.20 -15.05 31.61
CA TRP A 171 10.71 -16.41 31.42
C TRP A 171 12.09 -16.62 32.04
N VAL A 172 12.98 -15.63 31.96
CA VAL A 172 14.31 -15.69 32.61
C VAL A 172 14.18 -15.70 34.13
N ILE A 173 13.25 -14.92 34.70
CA ILE A 173 12.98 -14.90 36.14
C ILE A 173 12.43 -16.26 36.61
N ASP A 174 11.52 -16.86 35.87
CA ASP A 174 10.95 -18.17 36.20
C ASP A 174 12.02 -19.28 36.18
N LEU A 175 12.90 -19.28 35.17
CA LEU A 175 14.03 -20.22 35.12
C LEU A 175 15.01 -20.04 36.28
N ALA A 176 15.26 -18.79 36.70
CA ALA A 176 16.12 -18.51 37.84
C ALA A 176 15.50 -19.04 39.15
N ARG A 177 14.18 -18.85 39.35
CA ARG A 177 13.45 -19.37 40.51
C ARG A 177 13.41 -20.90 40.54
N GLU A 178 13.21 -21.56 39.41
CA GLU A 178 13.23 -23.02 39.33
C GLU A 178 14.59 -23.57 39.77
N LYS A 179 15.70 -23.02 39.24
CA LYS A 179 17.05 -23.43 39.64
C LYS A 179 17.33 -23.22 41.13
N GLU A 180 16.83 -22.14 41.73
CA GLU A 180 17.03 -21.89 43.15
C GLU A 180 16.27 -22.89 44.04
N LYS A 181 15.07 -23.30 43.61
CA LYS A 181 14.31 -24.36 44.30
C LYS A 181 14.99 -25.72 44.21
N THR A 182 15.57 -26.08 43.06
CA THR A 182 16.31 -27.36 42.90
C THR A 182 17.62 -27.40 43.68
N LYS A 183 18.17 -26.25 44.09
CA LYS A 183 19.41 -26.16 44.86
C LYS A 183 19.20 -26.19 46.39
N LYS A 184 17.95 -25.99 46.84
CA LYS A 184 17.55 -25.95 48.27
C LYS A 184 16.81 -27.21 48.73
N GLY A 185 16.48 -28.14 47.83
CA GLY A 185 15.96 -29.48 48.14
C GLY A 185 17.01 -30.54 47.86
#